data_AF-A0A7C1I676-F1
#
_entry.id   AF-A0A7C1I676-F1
#
_cell.length_a   1.000
_cell.length_b   1.000
_cell.length_c   1.000
_cell.angle_alpha   90.00
_cell.angle_beta   90.00
_cell.angle_gamma   90.00
#
_symmetry.space_group_name_H-M   'P 1'
#
loop_
_entity.id
_entity.type
_entity.pdbx_description
1 polymer ?
#
loop_
_entity_poly.entity_id
_entity_poly.type
_entity_poly.pdbx_seq_one_letter_code
_entity_poly.pdbx_strand_id
1 'polypeptide(L)'
;MMKTVLSWLSWIGVLVLMADASAATLVHRWSFNGDMLDSVGGSDAQIVSVGTNPAYLTATEVVLTGGARNQSDYVVLGSNLLQGYSAVTLQFWATQHSVQNWSRIFDFGSGNGEFLMMSWSRGANANQDRVEWWDAETTTSDDTNAPYALGVEYHIAMVIESGLGSNGQTRVTWYAAPA
;
A
#
# COMPACT_ATOMS: atom_id res chain seq x y z
N MET A 1 5.94 44.45 54.25
CA MET A 1 6.37 44.73 52.87
C MET A 1 7.47 43.76 52.50
N MET A 2 7.24 42.90 51.53
CA MET A 2 8.27 42.49 50.58
C MET A 2 7.56 42.21 49.26
N LYS A 3 7.75 43.14 48.32
CA LYS A 3 7.35 43.00 46.92
C LYS A 3 8.53 42.33 46.21
N THR A 4 8.34 41.16 45.64
CA THR A 4 9.31 40.57 44.72
C THR A 4 8.92 40.98 43.30
N VAL A 5 9.84 41.60 42.58
CA VAL A 5 9.69 41.95 41.17
C VAL A 5 10.46 40.91 40.35
N LEU A 6 9.78 40.10 39.54
CA LEU A 6 10.43 39.41 38.44
C LEU A 6 10.52 40.37 37.26
N SER A 7 11.74 40.79 36.92
CA SER A 7 12.00 41.56 35.70
C SER A 7 12.18 40.60 34.51
N TRP A 8 11.62 41.02 33.39
CA TRP A 8 11.57 40.29 32.13
C TRP A 8 12.97 40.17 31.51
N LEU A 9 13.33 38.96 31.06
CA LEU A 9 14.09 38.63 29.83
C LEU A 9 14.97 37.40 30.06
N SER A 10 14.45 36.23 29.70
CA SER A 10 15.22 35.17 29.03
C SER A 10 14.26 34.07 28.55
N TRP A 11 13.49 34.40 27.50
CA TRP A 11 12.90 33.36 26.67
C TRP A 11 14.03 32.77 25.82
N ILE A 12 14.63 31.65 26.25
CA ILE A 12 15.24 30.73 25.28
C ILE A 12 14.10 29.84 24.81
N GLY A 13 13.36 30.34 23.81
CA GLY A 13 12.56 29.49 22.97
C GLY A 13 13.48 28.87 21.93
N VAL A 14 13.90 27.62 22.13
CA VAL A 14 14.40 26.83 21.00
C VAL A 14 13.16 26.43 20.21
N LEU A 15 12.86 27.20 19.17
CA LEU A 15 11.96 26.75 18.12
C LEU A 15 12.77 25.87 17.16
N VAL A 16 12.72 24.55 17.38
CA VAL A 16 13.10 23.62 16.31
C VAL A 16 11.90 23.49 15.37
N LEU A 17 11.87 24.31 14.33
CA LEU A 17 11.04 24.05 13.14
C LEU A 17 11.96 23.42 12.10
N MET A 18 12.12 22.11 12.18
CA MET A 18 12.64 21.31 11.08
C MET A 18 11.84 20.00 11.05
N ALA A 19 10.59 20.10 10.61
CA ALA A 19 10.01 18.99 9.87
C ALA A 19 9.97 19.49 8.42
N ASP A 20 11.01 19.18 7.65
CA ASP A 20 10.86 19.09 6.20
C ASP A 20 9.81 18.00 5.97
N ALA A 21 8.54 18.39 5.99
CA ALA A 21 7.49 17.60 5.39
C ALA A 21 7.77 17.65 3.89
N SER A 22 8.66 16.78 3.42
CA SER A 22 8.82 16.50 2.00
C SER A 22 7.43 16.19 1.46
N ALA A 23 6.90 17.06 0.61
CA ALA A 23 5.67 16.75 -0.11
C ALA A 23 5.89 15.44 -0.87
N ALA A 24 4.98 14.48 -0.72
CA ALA A 24 5.08 13.22 -1.45
C ALA A 24 5.09 13.53 -2.96
N THR A 25 6.12 13.04 -3.66
CA THR A 25 6.21 13.16 -5.11
C THR A 25 5.56 11.93 -5.74
N LEU A 26 4.64 12.16 -6.67
CA LEU A 26 4.10 11.07 -7.48
C LEU A 26 5.18 10.61 -8.46
N VAL A 27 5.61 9.36 -8.35
CA VAL A 27 6.69 8.79 -9.16
C VAL A 27 6.21 7.77 -10.18
N HIS A 28 5.03 7.18 -9.97
CA HIS A 28 4.40 6.22 -10.88
C HIS A 28 2.88 6.39 -10.86
N ARG A 29 2.22 6.18 -12.01
CA ARG A 29 0.75 6.16 -12.11
C ARG A 29 0.28 5.32 -13.28
N TRP A 30 -0.39 4.20 -12.94
CA TRP A 30 -1.20 3.39 -13.84
C TRP A 30 -2.67 3.69 -13.59
N SER A 31 -3.35 4.25 -14.59
CA SER A 31 -4.79 4.55 -14.50
C SER A 31 -5.68 3.45 -15.05
N PHE A 32 -5.13 2.51 -15.81
CA PHE A 32 -5.85 1.40 -16.46
C PHE A 32 -7.08 1.84 -17.28
N ASN A 33 -7.05 3.06 -17.82
CA ASN A 33 -8.16 3.67 -18.55
C ASN A 33 -7.98 3.44 -20.06
N GLY A 34 -8.05 2.18 -20.48
CA GLY A 34 -7.88 1.78 -21.88
C GLY A 34 -6.43 1.49 -22.31
N ASP A 35 -5.45 1.70 -21.43
CA ASP A 35 -4.06 1.28 -21.62
C ASP A 35 -3.42 0.73 -20.32
N MET A 36 -2.21 0.16 -20.45
CA MET A 36 -1.39 -0.32 -19.32
C MET A 36 -0.26 0.65 -18.96
N LEU A 37 -0.31 1.90 -19.43
CA LEU A 37 0.83 2.81 -19.37
C LEU A 37 1.08 3.35 -17.96
N ASP A 38 2.35 3.53 -17.62
CA ASP A 38 2.76 4.36 -16.50
C ASP A 38 2.98 5.79 -16.97
N SER A 39 1.96 6.62 -16.78
CA SER A 39 1.94 8.01 -17.24
C SER A 39 2.96 8.93 -16.55
N VAL A 40 3.66 8.47 -15.50
CA VAL A 40 4.59 9.29 -14.71
C VAL A 40 6.01 8.72 -14.75
N GLY A 41 6.18 7.45 -14.38
CA GLY A 41 7.49 6.83 -14.20
C GLY A 41 7.99 6.03 -15.41
N GLY A 42 7.14 5.83 -16.43
CA GLY A 42 7.47 5.08 -17.64
C GLY A 42 7.67 3.57 -17.44
N SER A 43 7.28 3.01 -16.29
CA SER A 43 7.27 1.57 -16.04
C SER A 43 5.93 0.95 -16.46
N ASP A 44 5.68 0.89 -17.78
CA ASP A 44 4.42 0.37 -18.31
C ASP A 44 4.12 -1.04 -17.79
N ALA A 45 2.89 -1.24 -17.31
CA ALA A 45 2.44 -2.50 -16.77
C ALA A 45 2.16 -3.52 -17.88
N GLN A 46 2.18 -4.80 -17.51
CA GLN A 46 1.90 -5.90 -18.44
C GLN A 46 1.00 -6.94 -17.78
N ILE A 47 0.08 -7.52 -18.57
CA ILE A 47 -0.65 -8.72 -18.14
C ILE A 47 0.25 -9.94 -18.39
N VAL A 48 0.46 -10.74 -17.36
CA VAL A 48 1.15 -12.02 -17.44
C VAL A 48 0.11 -13.13 -17.49
N SER A 49 0.07 -13.85 -18.60
CA SER A 49 -0.79 -15.02 -18.76
C SER A 49 -0.16 -16.27 -18.15
N VAL A 50 -0.87 -16.87 -17.19
CA VAL A 50 -0.43 -18.05 -16.44
C VAL A 50 -1.32 -19.25 -16.74
N GLY A 51 -2.63 -19.03 -16.91
CA GLY A 51 -3.57 -20.14 -17.06
C GLY A 51 -4.92 -19.74 -17.63
N THR A 52 -5.98 -20.35 -17.11
CA THR A 52 -7.33 -20.26 -17.67
C THR A 52 -8.17 -19.13 -17.10
N ASN A 53 -7.71 -18.46 -16.03
CA ASN A 53 -8.43 -17.35 -15.40
C ASN A 53 -7.78 -16.03 -15.86
N PRO A 54 -8.33 -15.37 -16.89
CA PRO A 54 -7.66 -14.26 -17.56
C PRO A 54 -7.68 -12.97 -16.75
N ALA A 55 -6.67 -12.15 -16.96
CA ALA A 55 -6.72 -10.73 -16.66
C ALA A 55 -6.90 -9.98 -17.98
N TYR A 56 -7.70 -8.92 -17.97
CA TYR A 56 -7.93 -8.13 -19.18
C TYR A 56 -8.19 -6.68 -18.86
N LEU A 57 -7.75 -5.83 -19.77
CA LEU A 57 -7.94 -4.39 -19.71
C LEU A 57 -9.25 -4.01 -20.40
N THR A 58 -10.02 -3.13 -19.77
CA THR A 58 -11.21 -2.51 -20.34
C THR A 58 -10.92 -1.05 -20.69
N ALA A 59 -11.95 -0.30 -21.07
CA ALA A 59 -11.81 1.13 -21.31
C ALA A 59 -11.51 1.92 -20.02
N THR A 60 -11.79 1.38 -18.83
CA THR A 60 -11.77 2.13 -17.57
C THR A 60 -11.03 1.45 -16.42
N GLU A 61 -10.72 0.16 -16.54
CA GLU A 61 -10.09 -0.61 -15.47
C GLU A 61 -9.35 -1.84 -16.01
N VAL A 62 -8.52 -2.44 -15.16
CA VAL A 62 -8.03 -3.80 -15.37
C VAL A 62 -8.83 -4.78 -14.51
N VAL A 63 -9.36 -5.82 -15.13
CA VAL A 63 -10.14 -6.87 -14.45
C VAL A 63 -9.24 -8.07 -14.20
N LEU A 64 -9.19 -8.52 -12.95
CA LEU A 64 -8.56 -9.77 -12.53
C LEU A 64 -9.64 -10.77 -12.15
N THR A 65 -9.80 -11.87 -12.89
CA THR A 65 -10.86 -12.85 -12.59
C THR A 65 -10.60 -13.65 -11.30
N GLY A 66 -9.35 -13.66 -10.83
CA GLY A 66 -8.93 -14.41 -9.65
C GLY A 66 -8.94 -15.92 -9.86
N GLY A 67 -8.64 -16.67 -8.79
CA GLY A 67 -8.57 -18.13 -8.77
C GLY A 67 -7.25 -18.66 -8.22
N ALA A 68 -6.96 -19.94 -8.49
CA ALA A 68 -5.72 -20.57 -8.04
C ALA A 68 -4.49 -19.87 -8.65
N ARG A 69 -3.43 -19.66 -7.85
CA ARG A 69 -2.21 -18.93 -8.25
C ARG A 69 -1.57 -19.45 -9.55
N ASN A 70 -1.60 -20.75 -9.78
CA ASN A 70 -1.00 -21.38 -10.97
C ASN A 70 -1.93 -21.39 -12.19
N GLN A 71 -3.10 -20.77 -12.10
CA GLN A 71 -4.10 -20.71 -13.17
C GLN A 71 -4.60 -19.29 -13.44
N SER A 72 -4.15 -18.31 -12.66
CA SER A 72 -4.70 -16.96 -12.69
C SER A 72 -3.66 -15.97 -13.17
N ASP A 73 -4.03 -15.24 -14.21
CA ASP A 73 -3.24 -14.16 -14.76
C ASP A 73 -3.15 -13.01 -13.74
N TYR A 74 -2.10 -12.19 -13.89
CA TYR A 74 -1.87 -11.05 -13.02
C TYR A 74 -1.25 -9.89 -13.79
N VAL A 75 -1.28 -8.70 -13.20
CA VAL A 75 -0.60 -7.52 -13.74
C VAL A 75 0.76 -7.37 -13.05
N VAL A 76 1.83 -7.28 -13.83
CA VAL A 76 3.15 -6.88 -13.36
C VAL A 76 3.37 -5.40 -13.66
N LEU A 77 3.78 -4.62 -12.66
CA LEU A 77 3.99 -3.17 -12.78
C LEU A 77 5.42 -2.80 -13.18
N GLY A 78 6.36 -3.75 -13.09
CA GLY A 78 7.80 -3.54 -13.34
C GLY A 78 8.66 -3.96 -12.16
N SER A 79 9.89 -3.44 -12.09
CA SER A 79 10.88 -3.75 -11.06
C SER A 79 11.42 -2.48 -10.41
N ASN A 80 11.99 -2.63 -9.19
CA ASN A 80 12.62 -1.55 -8.42
C ASN A 80 11.73 -0.33 -8.11
N LEU A 81 10.40 -0.49 -8.15
CA LEU A 81 9.43 0.60 -7.96
C LEU A 81 9.49 1.25 -6.56
N LEU A 82 9.95 0.50 -5.55
CA LEU A 82 10.02 0.96 -4.16
C LEU A 82 11.46 1.19 -3.69
N GLN A 83 12.47 0.91 -4.53
CA GLN A 83 13.86 0.94 -4.12
C GLN A 83 14.37 2.38 -3.97
N GLY A 84 15.15 2.64 -2.91
CA GLY A 84 15.85 3.92 -2.72
C GLY A 84 15.02 5.00 -2.02
N TYR A 85 13.78 4.71 -1.62
CA TYR A 85 12.93 5.61 -0.86
C TYR A 85 12.94 5.25 0.64
N SER A 86 13.05 6.26 1.50
CA SER A 86 12.90 6.09 2.96
C SER A 86 11.44 6.05 3.41
N ALA A 87 10.54 6.63 2.62
CA ALA A 87 9.10 6.56 2.81
C ALA A 87 8.39 6.48 1.46
N VAL A 88 7.38 5.62 1.35
CA VAL A 88 6.55 5.44 0.15
C VAL A 88 5.08 5.38 0.55
N THR A 89 4.21 5.93 -0.30
CA THR A 89 2.77 5.69 -0.19
C THR A 89 2.27 5.01 -1.45
N LEU A 90 1.72 3.81 -1.29
CA LEU A 90 0.97 3.11 -2.32
C LEU A 90 -0.50 3.53 -2.24
N GLN A 91 -1.12 3.83 -3.38
CA GLN A 91 -2.54 4.16 -3.45
C GLN A 91 -3.18 3.43 -4.63
N PHE A 92 -4.35 2.86 -4.40
CA PHE A 92 -5.13 2.19 -5.45
C PHE A 92 -6.62 2.22 -5.11
N TRP A 93 -7.42 2.07 -6.17
CA TRP A 93 -8.86 1.90 -6.11
C TRP A 93 -9.16 0.50 -6.61
N ALA A 94 -9.90 -0.27 -5.82
CA ALA A 94 -10.18 -1.65 -6.17
C ALA A 94 -11.52 -2.10 -5.58
N THR A 95 -12.18 -3.01 -6.31
CA THR A 95 -13.48 -3.57 -5.95
C THR A 95 -13.35 -5.08 -5.77
N GLN A 96 -13.79 -5.61 -4.63
CA GLN A 96 -13.94 -7.05 -4.46
C GLN A 96 -15.32 -7.50 -4.93
N HIS A 97 -15.40 -8.31 -5.98
CA HIS A 97 -16.69 -8.84 -6.48
C HIS A 97 -17.08 -10.18 -5.85
N SER A 98 -16.12 -10.96 -5.38
CA SER A 98 -16.37 -12.24 -4.72
C SER A 98 -15.26 -12.57 -3.72
N VAL A 99 -15.61 -13.35 -2.69
CA VAL A 99 -14.66 -13.82 -1.68
C VAL A 99 -13.98 -15.09 -2.21
N GLN A 100 -12.65 -15.07 -2.27
CA GLN A 100 -11.86 -16.27 -2.54
C GLN A 100 -10.73 -16.39 -1.53
N ASN A 101 -10.32 -17.63 -1.26
CA ASN A 101 -9.18 -17.88 -0.39
C ASN A 101 -7.90 -17.30 -1.03
N TRP A 102 -7.14 -16.52 -0.26
CA TRP A 102 -5.93 -15.81 -0.72
C TRP A 102 -6.15 -14.84 -1.88
N SER A 103 -7.20 -14.01 -1.77
CA SER A 103 -7.49 -12.92 -2.72
C SER A 103 -6.54 -11.74 -2.50
N ARG A 104 -5.33 -11.78 -3.07
CA ARG A 104 -4.35 -10.68 -2.98
C ARG A 104 -4.80 -9.49 -3.82
N ILE A 105 -4.65 -8.29 -3.26
CA ILE A 105 -4.88 -7.03 -3.97
C ILE A 105 -3.60 -6.61 -4.69
N PHE A 106 -2.47 -6.67 -3.97
CA PHE A 106 -1.14 -6.45 -4.51
C PHE A 106 -0.11 -7.26 -3.73
N ASP A 107 1.07 -7.39 -4.34
CA ASP A 107 2.24 -8.08 -3.78
C ASP A 107 3.51 -7.40 -4.33
N PHE A 108 4.45 -7.08 -3.44
CA PHE A 108 5.79 -6.62 -3.78
C PHE A 108 6.84 -7.49 -3.10
N GLY A 109 7.90 -7.78 -3.84
CA GLY A 109 9.00 -8.64 -3.40
C GLY A 109 8.80 -10.08 -3.86
N SER A 110 9.91 -10.83 -3.94
CA SER A 110 9.88 -12.21 -4.44
C SER A 110 10.88 -13.12 -3.74
N GLY A 111 11.24 -12.81 -2.49
CA GLY A 111 12.31 -13.51 -1.77
C GLY A 111 12.08 -13.64 -0.27
N ASN A 112 12.98 -14.37 0.38
CA ASN A 112 12.90 -14.72 1.80
C ASN A 112 13.46 -13.61 2.72
N GLY A 113 13.22 -12.33 2.40
CA GLY A 113 13.79 -11.24 3.22
C GLY A 113 13.09 -9.90 3.11
N GLU A 114 12.44 -9.63 1.97
CA GLU A 114 11.69 -8.40 1.73
C GLU A 114 10.43 -8.77 0.95
N PHE A 115 9.29 -8.59 1.60
CA PHE A 115 7.97 -8.94 1.08
C PHE A 115 6.94 -7.96 1.65
N LEU A 116 5.94 -7.60 0.86
CA LEU A 116 4.82 -6.76 1.26
C LEU A 116 3.59 -7.17 0.47
N MET A 117 2.48 -7.42 1.15
CA MET A 117 1.22 -7.76 0.50
C MET A 117 0.02 -7.23 1.27
N MET A 118 -1.08 -7.10 0.53
CA MET A 118 -2.42 -6.96 1.09
C MET A 118 -3.36 -7.93 0.39
N SER A 119 -4.27 -8.52 1.14
CA SER A 119 -5.32 -9.39 0.61
C SER A 119 -6.70 -8.95 1.10
N TRP A 120 -7.67 -8.99 0.19
CA TRP A 120 -9.09 -8.85 0.53
C TRP A 120 -9.53 -9.93 1.53
N SER A 121 -9.08 -11.16 1.29
CA SER A 121 -9.38 -12.30 2.15
C SER A 121 -8.27 -13.35 2.11
N ARG A 122 -7.73 -13.71 3.27
CA ARG A 122 -6.83 -14.85 3.50
C ARG A 122 -7.56 -16.18 3.68
N GLY A 123 -8.88 -16.14 3.70
CA GLY A 123 -9.78 -17.28 3.90
C GLY A 123 -11.04 -17.18 3.02
N ALA A 124 -12.04 -18.01 3.31
CA ALA A 124 -13.31 -18.03 2.58
C ALA A 124 -14.37 -17.06 3.15
N ASN A 125 -13.98 -16.17 4.06
CA ASN A 125 -14.85 -15.20 4.70
C ASN A 125 -14.37 -13.77 4.40
N ALA A 126 -15.28 -12.87 4.04
CA ALA A 126 -14.99 -11.46 3.73
C ALA A 126 -14.44 -10.67 4.93
N ASN A 127 -14.62 -11.18 6.15
CA ASN A 127 -14.05 -10.59 7.36
C ASN A 127 -12.57 -10.95 7.57
N GLN A 128 -11.96 -11.72 6.66
CA GLN A 128 -10.63 -12.29 6.84
C GLN A 128 -9.54 -11.59 6.03
N ASP A 129 -9.40 -10.27 6.09
CA ASP A 129 -8.32 -9.59 5.36
C ASP A 129 -6.94 -9.82 5.99
N ARG A 130 -5.89 -9.50 5.24
CA ARG A 130 -4.52 -9.54 5.76
C ARG A 130 -3.68 -8.46 5.12
N VAL A 131 -2.85 -7.83 5.95
CA VAL A 131 -1.65 -7.10 5.56
C VAL A 131 -0.44 -7.83 6.13
N GLU A 132 0.56 -8.07 5.30
CA GLU A 132 1.77 -8.78 5.72
C GLU A 132 3.00 -8.10 5.10
N TRP A 133 4.04 -7.92 5.90
CA TRP A 133 5.33 -7.43 5.43
C TRP A 133 6.48 -8.08 6.18
N TRP A 134 7.65 -8.10 5.54
CA TRP A 134 8.87 -8.64 6.14
C TRP A 134 9.90 -7.53 6.29
N ASP A 135 10.34 -7.31 7.53
CA ASP A 135 11.55 -6.56 7.85
C ASP A 135 12.35 -7.31 8.93
N ALA A 136 13.32 -8.12 8.48
CA ALA A 136 14.04 -9.14 9.26
C ALA A 136 13.15 -10.27 9.84
N GLU A 137 11.96 -9.96 10.31
CA GLU A 137 10.91 -10.89 10.74
C GLU A 137 9.59 -10.60 10.01
N THR A 138 8.74 -11.62 9.90
CA THR A 138 7.40 -11.48 9.32
C THR A 138 6.49 -10.76 10.31
N THR A 139 5.90 -9.65 9.86
CA THR A 139 4.82 -8.97 10.57
C THR A 139 3.52 -9.17 9.81
N THR A 140 2.49 -9.62 10.53
CA THR A 140 1.14 -9.83 9.99
C THR A 140 0.13 -9.04 10.79
N SER A 141 -0.82 -8.43 10.09
CA SER A 141 -2.04 -7.88 10.65
C SER A 141 -3.24 -8.53 9.96
N ASP A 142 -4.02 -9.26 10.75
CA ASP A 142 -5.19 -10.02 10.30
C ASP A 142 -6.47 -9.34 10.77
N ASP A 143 -7.51 -9.33 9.93
CA ASP A 143 -8.86 -8.88 10.27
C ASP A 143 -8.94 -7.41 10.71
N THR A 144 -8.05 -6.54 10.22
CA THR A 144 -7.91 -5.16 10.70
C THR A 144 -8.52 -4.10 9.81
N ASN A 145 -8.73 -4.40 8.52
CA ASN A 145 -9.35 -3.46 7.57
C ASN A 145 -10.68 -3.99 7.03
N ALA A 146 -10.93 -5.30 7.14
CA ALA A 146 -12.21 -5.91 6.85
C ALA A 146 -13.32 -5.44 7.82
N PRO A 147 -14.60 -5.56 7.44
CA PRO A 147 -15.09 -6.04 6.15
C PRO A 147 -15.07 -4.99 5.05
N TYR A 148 -14.74 -5.44 3.83
CA TYR A 148 -15.05 -4.72 2.60
C TYR A 148 -16.41 -5.18 2.07
N ALA A 149 -17.27 -4.24 1.68
CA ALA A 149 -18.54 -4.57 1.03
C ALA A 149 -18.27 -5.04 -0.42
N LEU A 150 -18.82 -6.20 -0.79
CA LEU A 150 -18.69 -6.69 -2.16
C LEU A 150 -19.35 -5.73 -3.16
N GLY A 151 -18.71 -5.52 -4.30
CA GLY A 151 -19.19 -4.63 -5.36
C GLY A 151 -19.09 -3.14 -5.02
N VAL A 152 -18.47 -2.78 -3.89
CA VAL A 152 -18.13 -1.40 -3.54
C VAL A 152 -16.66 -1.17 -3.82
N GLU A 153 -16.35 -0.07 -4.51
CA GLU A 153 -14.97 0.37 -4.71
C GLU A 153 -14.44 0.98 -3.43
N TYR A 154 -13.21 0.62 -3.07
CA TYR A 154 -12.50 1.22 -1.96
C TYR A 154 -11.26 1.95 -2.47
N HIS A 155 -11.07 3.17 -1.98
CA HIS A 155 -9.76 3.81 -2.00
C HIS A 155 -8.93 3.23 -0.86
N ILE A 156 -7.76 2.70 -1.20
CA ILE A 156 -6.83 2.10 -0.24
C ILE A 156 -5.50 2.83 -0.35
N ALA A 157 -4.98 3.25 0.80
CA ALA A 157 -3.68 3.89 0.91
C ALA A 157 -2.81 3.13 1.92
N MET A 158 -1.58 2.80 1.53
CA MET A 158 -0.59 2.18 2.40
C MET A 158 0.66 3.04 2.46
N VAL A 159 1.04 3.44 3.68
CA VAL A 159 2.23 4.22 3.97
C VAL A 159 3.30 3.29 4.55
N ILE A 160 4.47 3.29 3.93
CA ILE A 160 5.64 2.48 4.29
C ILE A 160 6.74 3.46 4.69
N GLU A 161 7.27 3.33 5.90
CA GLU A 161 8.30 4.22 6.44
C GLU A 161 9.43 3.38 7.04
N SER A 162 10.58 3.38 6.36
CA SER A 162 11.77 2.66 6.80
C SER A 162 12.34 3.29 8.07
N GLY A 163 12.67 2.48 9.08
CA GLY A 163 13.32 2.94 10.30
C GLY A 163 12.42 3.63 11.34
N LEU A 164 11.13 3.85 11.04
CA LEU A 164 10.20 4.56 11.93
C LEU A 164 9.30 3.66 12.78
N GLY A 165 9.47 2.35 12.67
CA GLY A 165 8.81 1.34 13.49
C GLY A 165 9.57 1.04 14.78
N SER A 166 9.02 0.11 15.57
CA SER A 166 9.64 -0.37 16.80
C SER A 166 11.06 -0.88 16.53
N ASN A 167 12.01 -0.57 17.41
CA ASN A 167 13.41 -0.97 17.30
C ASN A 167 14.08 -0.58 15.96
N GLY A 168 13.57 0.44 15.26
CA GLY A 168 14.11 0.87 13.97
C GLY A 168 13.69 -0.01 12.79
N GLN A 169 12.66 -0.84 12.96
CA GLN A 169 12.04 -1.58 11.86
C GLN A 169 11.18 -0.66 10.98
N THR A 170 10.69 -1.19 9.88
CA THR A 170 9.78 -0.57 8.94
C THR A 170 8.39 -0.46 9.57
N ARG A 171 7.84 0.75 9.57
CA ARG A 171 6.45 0.99 9.94
C ARG A 171 5.60 0.94 8.70
N VAL A 172 4.56 0.11 8.72
CA VAL A 172 3.55 0.05 7.66
C VAL A 172 2.19 0.42 8.28
N THR A 173 1.52 1.39 7.68
CA THR A 173 0.17 1.83 8.07
C THR A 173 -0.73 1.82 6.85
N TRP A 174 -1.97 1.38 6.98
CA TRP A 174 -2.93 1.35 5.89
C TRP A 174 -4.26 2.00 6.28
N TYR A 175 -4.96 2.49 5.27
CA TYR A 175 -6.26 3.13 5.36
C TYR A 175 -7.12 2.63 4.21
N ALA A 176 -8.42 2.44 4.46
CA ALA A 176 -9.40 2.23 3.41
C ALA A 176 -10.69 2.97 3.67
N ALA A 177 -11.33 3.45 2.62
CA ALA A 177 -12.66 4.04 2.64
C ALA A 177 -13.40 3.74 1.34
N PRO A 178 -14.73 3.60 1.35
CA PRO A 178 -15.52 3.56 0.13
C PRO A 178 -15.25 4.79 -0.74
N ALA A 179 -15.11 4.60 -2.06
CA ALA A 179 -14.83 5.65 -3.04
C ALA A 179 -16.10 6.19 -3.74
#